data_AF-A0A929AYX9-F1
#
_entry.id   AF-A0A929AYX9-F1
#
_cell.length_a   1.000
_cell.length_b   1.000
_cell.length_c   1.000
_cell.angle_alpha   90.00
_cell.angle_beta   90.00
_cell.angle_gamma   90.00
#
_symmetry.space_group_name_H-M   'P 1'
#
loop_
_entity.id
_entity.type
_entity.pdbx_description
1 polymer ?
#
loop_
_entity_poly.entity_id
_entity_poly.type
_entity_poly.pdbx_seq_one_letter_code
_entity_poly.pdbx_strand_id
1 'polypeptide(L)'
;MTTTTEKEDADPKLNWANSLPYINLTLFIPLSEQQPARKIKAVIEENVVSEDIATKIEQMSIASQVYAFHLMPRETAINVYNQLSIEARQKLLRAFKEQSVVGILTQLSPQERGTLFEKEQASEPETEDYFAKSLFEQVKQRVFWLFALLIANLGTTIAIQSQEDVIQRMAILAAFIPLLIGSGGNVTTQSATVMIRELSQSEFNYCQFLRKIFREAIAGIWIGLLLGVLMVGIALLLKGSLNVAIIVGISLMAITFLSTIFGAVLPLLFKALGFDPAMMSAPLSATIVDVIGVLIYLGIARVML
;
A
#
# COMPACT_ATOMS: atom_id res chain seq x y z
N MET A 1 36.55 -23.64 -4.57
CA MET A 1 36.59 -23.48 -3.10
C MET A 1 35.99 -22.12 -2.79
N THR A 2 34.68 -22.09 -2.58
CA THR A 2 33.90 -20.89 -2.27
C THR A 2 33.64 -20.88 -0.77
N THR A 3 34.17 -19.87 -0.08
CA THR A 3 33.93 -19.60 1.33
C THR A 3 32.50 -19.11 1.52
N THR A 4 31.77 -19.84 2.35
CA THR A 4 30.45 -19.52 2.89
C THR A 4 30.52 -18.24 3.72
N THR A 5 29.79 -17.20 3.33
CA THR A 5 29.48 -16.08 4.21
C THR A 5 28.42 -16.52 5.21
N GLU A 6 28.87 -16.75 6.43
CA GLU A 6 28.08 -16.93 7.64
C GLU A 6 27.08 -15.77 7.78
N LYS A 7 25.80 -16.11 7.91
CA LYS A 7 24.77 -15.17 8.35
C LYS A 7 25.08 -14.81 9.79
N GLU A 8 25.39 -13.55 10.02
CA GLU A 8 25.51 -12.92 11.32
C GLU A 8 24.15 -13.01 12.04
N ASP A 9 24.01 -13.98 12.94
CA ASP A 9 22.87 -14.11 13.84
C ASP A 9 22.82 -12.88 14.75
N ALA A 10 21.83 -12.00 14.53
CA ALA A 10 21.59 -10.85 15.37
C ALA A 10 21.29 -11.28 16.82
N ASP A 11 22.06 -10.75 17.77
CA ASP A 11 21.91 -11.00 19.22
C ASP A 11 20.44 -10.77 19.67
N PRO A 12 19.75 -11.77 20.24
CA PRO A 12 18.37 -11.64 20.71
C PRO A 12 18.18 -10.54 21.77
N LYS A 13 19.27 -10.02 22.37
CA LYS A 13 19.25 -8.87 23.29
C LYS A 13 19.00 -7.52 22.61
N LEU A 14 19.04 -7.42 21.28
CA LEU A 14 18.88 -6.15 20.55
C LEU A 14 17.51 -5.94 19.88
N ASN A 15 16.63 -6.95 19.90
CA ASN A 15 15.35 -6.92 19.18
C ASN A 15 14.37 -5.83 19.71
N TRP A 16 14.51 -5.42 20.97
CA TRP A 16 13.70 -4.33 21.56
C TRP A 16 14.03 -2.96 20.97
N ALA A 17 15.27 -2.71 20.52
CA ALA A 17 15.67 -1.42 19.95
C ALA A 17 14.98 -1.13 18.60
N ASN A 18 14.47 -2.17 17.93
CA ASN A 18 13.67 -2.05 16.70
C ASN A 18 12.17 -1.88 16.98
N SER A 19 11.74 -2.06 18.24
CA SER A 19 10.35 -1.81 18.66
C SER A 19 10.12 -0.39 19.17
N LEU A 20 11.15 0.45 19.21
CA LEU A 20 11.04 1.88 19.48
C LEU A 20 10.59 2.61 18.21
N PRO A 21 9.40 3.23 18.16
CA PRO A 21 9.02 4.08 17.04
C PRO A 21 9.95 5.31 17.03
N TYR A 22 10.70 5.49 15.94
CA TYR A 22 11.56 6.65 15.74
C TYR A 22 10.71 7.88 15.45
N ILE A 23 10.41 8.67 16.47
CA ILE A 23 9.79 9.98 16.30
C ILE A 23 10.92 11.01 16.18
N ASN A 24 10.98 11.71 15.05
CA ASN A 24 11.92 12.81 14.83
C ASN A 24 11.52 13.99 15.72
N LEU A 25 12.12 14.08 16.91
CA LEU A 25 11.76 15.04 17.95
C LEU A 25 12.19 16.49 17.66
N THR A 26 12.96 16.72 16.60
CA THR A 26 13.25 18.08 16.13
C THR A 26 11.98 18.81 15.65
N LEU A 27 10.91 18.08 15.32
CA LEU A 27 9.58 18.63 14.95
C LEU A 27 8.64 18.90 16.15
N PHE A 28 9.03 18.61 17.39
CA PHE A 28 8.19 18.73 18.59
C PHE A 28 8.52 19.95 19.49
N ILE A 29 8.93 21.08 18.91
CA ILE A 29 9.26 22.31 19.67
C ILE A 29 8.05 23.19 20.09
N PRO A 30 6.86 22.67 20.41
CA PRO A 30 5.96 23.42 21.29
C PRO A 30 5.67 22.70 22.62
N LEU A 31 6.55 21.79 23.07
CA LEU A 31 6.51 21.19 24.42
C LEU A 31 7.58 21.76 25.36
N SER A 32 8.29 22.82 24.96
CA SER A 32 9.32 23.48 25.78
C SER A 32 8.77 24.14 27.05
N GLU A 33 7.46 24.07 27.34
CA GLU A 33 6.83 24.73 28.49
C GLU A 33 6.27 23.80 29.58
N GLN A 34 6.29 22.48 29.42
CA GLN A 34 5.89 21.57 30.52
C GLN A 34 7.10 21.19 31.41
N GLN A 35 7.00 21.48 32.72
CA GLN A 35 8.01 21.20 33.75
C GLN A 35 8.68 19.81 33.71
N PRO A 36 7.99 18.68 33.46
CA PRO A 36 8.63 17.36 33.45
C PRO A 36 9.56 17.14 32.24
N ALA A 37 9.22 17.66 31.07
CA ALA A 37 10.04 17.50 29.86
C ALA A 37 11.37 18.28 29.96
N ARG A 38 11.35 19.47 30.57
CA ARG A 38 12.58 20.25 30.84
C ARG A 38 13.54 19.52 31.78
N LYS A 39 13.02 18.88 32.83
CA LYS A 39 13.84 18.12 33.79
C LYS A 39 14.50 16.91 33.13
N ILE A 40 13.77 16.19 32.28
CA ILE A 40 14.30 15.00 31.60
C ILE A 40 15.35 15.41 30.55
N LYS A 41 15.07 16.47 29.78
CA LYS A 41 16.02 17.01 28.79
C LYS A 41 17.30 17.54 29.45
N ALA A 42 17.19 18.27 30.57
CA ALA A 42 18.34 18.71 31.34
C ALA A 42 19.21 17.53 31.82
N VAL A 43 18.60 16.44 32.28
CA VAL A 43 19.35 15.25 32.71
C VAL A 43 20.12 14.60 31.55
N ILE A 44 19.55 14.60 30.34
CA ILE A 44 20.19 14.01 29.15
C ILE A 44 21.28 14.94 28.60
N GLU A 45 21.09 16.26 28.66
CA GLU A 45 22.06 17.25 28.14
C GLU A 45 23.22 17.53 29.13
N GLU A 46 22.96 17.44 30.44
CA GLU A 46 23.95 17.73 31.50
C GLU A 46 24.88 16.54 31.78
N ASN A 47 24.47 15.31 31.44
CA ASN A 47 25.27 14.10 31.69
C ASN A 47 25.75 13.51 30.37
N VAL A 48 27.06 13.49 30.16
CA VAL A 48 27.68 12.91 28.96
C VAL A 48 27.87 11.40 29.10
N VAL A 49 27.82 10.87 30.33
CA VAL A 49 28.09 9.45 30.64
C VAL A 49 26.78 8.68 30.79
N SER A 50 26.64 7.59 30.02
CA SER A 50 25.43 6.74 29.98
C SER A 50 25.05 6.13 31.34
N GLU A 51 26.01 5.96 32.25
CA GLU A 51 25.81 5.42 33.60
C GLU A 51 25.11 6.42 34.55
N ASP A 52 25.48 7.69 34.45
CA ASP A 52 24.85 8.77 35.23
C ASP A 52 23.40 9.01 34.77
N ILE A 53 23.18 8.93 33.44
CA ILE A 53 21.84 8.99 32.85
C ILE A 53 20.99 7.81 33.34
N ALA A 54 21.53 6.59 33.31
CA ALA A 54 20.83 5.38 33.74
C ALA A 54 20.38 5.50 35.21
N THR A 55 21.30 5.87 36.11
CA THR A 55 21.03 6.02 37.54
C THR A 55 19.89 7.00 37.81
N LYS A 56 19.86 8.11 37.05
CA LYS A 56 18.84 9.16 37.23
C LYS A 56 17.50 8.80 36.60
N ILE A 57 17.51 8.06 35.49
CA ILE A 57 16.29 7.53 34.85
C ILE A 57 15.63 6.47 35.74
N GLU A 58 16.40 5.59 36.40
CA GLU A 58 15.84 4.55 37.27
C GLU A 58 15.02 5.10 38.45
N GLN A 59 15.40 6.27 38.94
CA GLN A 59 14.70 6.94 40.05
C GLN A 59 13.38 7.58 39.61
N MET A 60 13.08 7.61 38.31
CA MET A 60 11.86 8.19 37.76
C MET A 60 10.72 7.18 37.67
N SER A 61 9.49 7.70 37.51
CA SER A 61 8.32 6.87 37.20
C SER A 61 8.47 6.14 35.86
N ILE A 62 7.83 4.98 35.71
CA ILE A 62 7.86 4.19 34.46
C ILE A 62 7.48 5.02 33.22
N ALA A 63 6.48 5.91 33.34
CA ALA A 63 6.05 6.77 32.24
C ALA A 63 7.14 7.78 31.83
N SER A 64 7.84 8.34 32.81
CA SER A 64 8.97 9.25 32.58
C SER A 64 10.18 8.53 31.99
N GLN A 65 10.40 7.26 32.36
CA GLN A 65 11.45 6.44 31.76
C GLN A 65 11.16 6.17 30.28
N VAL A 66 9.93 5.73 29.95
CA VAL A 66 9.50 5.51 28.56
C VAL A 66 9.66 6.80 27.74
N TYR A 67 9.26 7.94 28.30
CA TYR A 67 9.42 9.23 27.63
C TYR A 67 10.90 9.62 27.43
N ALA A 68 11.76 9.45 28.44
CA ALA A 68 13.19 9.70 28.32
C ALA A 68 13.84 8.83 27.22
N PHE A 69 13.44 7.56 27.12
CA PHE A 69 13.92 6.65 26.08
C PHE A 69 13.46 7.04 24.67
N HIS A 70 12.29 7.66 24.52
CA HIS A 70 11.89 8.25 23.24
C HIS A 70 12.69 9.51 22.90
N LEU A 71 13.15 10.26 23.91
CA LEU A 71 13.92 11.50 23.72
C LEU A 71 15.40 11.29 23.35
N MET A 72 15.95 10.09 23.59
CA MET A 72 17.37 9.80 23.40
C MET A 72 17.68 9.31 21.98
N PRO A 73 18.85 9.67 21.41
CA PRO A 73 19.37 9.02 20.22
C PRO A 73 19.53 7.51 20.43
N ARG A 74 19.35 6.72 19.37
CA ARG A 74 19.34 5.24 19.41
C ARG A 74 20.57 4.67 20.13
N GLU A 75 21.76 5.15 19.78
CA GLU A 75 23.01 4.66 20.36
C GLU A 75 23.09 4.96 21.86
N THR A 76 22.69 6.17 22.26
CA THR A 76 22.61 6.58 23.67
C THR A 76 21.58 5.75 24.43
N ALA A 77 20.39 5.55 23.86
CA ALA A 77 19.33 4.74 24.48
C ALA A 77 19.77 3.29 24.71
N ILE A 78 20.46 2.67 23.73
CA ILE A 78 21.01 1.31 23.88
C ILE A 78 22.04 1.26 25.01
N ASN A 79 22.95 2.23 25.05
CA ASN A 79 24.01 2.28 26.06
C ASN A 79 23.43 2.50 27.46
N VAL A 80 22.47 3.42 27.62
CA VAL A 80 21.78 3.68 28.88
C VAL A 80 20.97 2.46 29.32
N TYR A 81 20.23 1.81 28.41
CA TYR A 81 19.49 0.58 28.72
C TYR A 81 20.39 -0.53 29.25
N ASN A 82 21.59 -0.67 28.67
CA ASN A 82 22.57 -1.66 29.08
C ASN A 82 23.21 -1.36 30.44
N GLN A 83 23.05 -0.15 30.98
CA GLN A 83 23.51 0.23 32.31
C GLN A 83 22.40 0.17 33.38
N LEU A 84 21.13 0.05 32.98
CA LEU A 84 20.02 -0.14 33.92
C LEU A 84 20.13 -1.47 34.68
N SER A 85 19.67 -1.52 35.91
CA SER A 85 19.37 -2.73 36.66
C SER A 85 18.45 -3.67 35.89
N ILE A 86 18.60 -4.98 36.13
CA ILE A 86 17.81 -6.02 35.48
C ILE A 86 16.30 -5.81 35.73
N GLU A 87 15.94 -5.36 36.93
CA GLU A 87 14.55 -5.10 37.30
C GLU A 87 13.96 -3.90 36.51
N ALA A 88 14.71 -2.81 36.36
CA ALA A 88 14.29 -1.66 35.56
C ALA A 88 14.14 -2.02 34.08
N ARG A 89 15.09 -2.79 33.51
CA ARG A 89 15.00 -3.27 32.12
C ARG A 89 13.74 -4.09 31.87
N GLN A 90 13.40 -5.01 32.78
CA GLN A 90 12.20 -5.84 32.63
C GLN A 90 10.91 -5.04 32.72
N LYS A 91 10.82 -4.07 33.66
CA LYS A 91 9.67 -3.17 33.78
C LYS A 91 9.52 -2.29 32.54
N LEU A 92 10.62 -1.77 32.02
CA LEU A 92 10.62 -0.92 30.83
C LEU A 92 10.27 -1.71 29.56
N LEU A 93 10.82 -2.91 29.38
CA LEU A 93 10.49 -3.80 28.27
C LEU A 93 9.01 -4.22 28.30
N ARG A 94 8.47 -4.47 29.51
CA ARG A 94 7.05 -4.74 29.69
C ARG A 94 6.19 -3.52 29.36
N ALA A 95 6.61 -2.33 29.77
CA ALA A 95 5.93 -1.08 29.43
C ALA A 95 5.91 -0.82 27.92
N PHE A 96 7.02 -1.07 27.21
CA PHE A 96 7.07 -0.99 25.74
C PHE A 96 6.16 -2.03 25.06
N LYS A 97 5.95 -3.20 25.68
CA LYS A 97 5.08 -4.26 25.14
C LYS A 97 3.59 -4.05 25.44
N GLU A 98 3.24 -3.57 26.63
CA GLU A 98 1.85 -3.40 27.07
C GLU A 98 1.25 -2.04 26.68
N GLN A 99 2.06 -1.00 26.48
CA GLN A 99 1.57 0.34 26.16
C GLN A 99 1.66 0.64 24.66
N SER A 100 0.75 -0.01 23.95
CA SER A 100 0.19 0.50 22.70
C SER A 100 -0.32 1.93 22.93
N VAL A 101 0.01 2.80 21.98
CA VAL A 101 -0.36 4.22 21.79
C VAL A 101 -1.66 4.68 22.49
N VAL A 102 -2.67 3.82 22.60
CA VAL A 102 -3.94 4.01 23.31
C VAL A 102 -3.80 4.41 24.79
N GLY A 103 -2.83 3.88 25.53
CA GLY A 103 -2.64 4.19 26.96
C GLY A 103 -2.08 5.60 27.22
N ILE A 104 -1.33 6.13 26.25
CA ILE A 104 -0.79 7.50 26.28
C ILE A 104 -1.86 8.47 25.77
N LEU A 105 -2.58 8.12 24.69
CA LEU A 105 -3.68 8.93 24.13
C LEU A 105 -4.84 9.17 25.11
N THR A 106 -5.11 8.23 26.02
CA THR A 106 -6.18 8.36 27.03
C THR A 106 -5.81 9.27 28.20
N GLN A 107 -4.52 9.51 28.45
CA GLN A 107 -4.03 10.44 29.47
C GLN A 107 -3.84 11.87 28.93
N LEU A 108 -3.95 12.05 27.61
CA LEU A 108 -3.84 13.34 26.95
C LEU A 108 -5.20 14.06 26.89
N SER A 109 -5.17 15.37 27.13
CA SER A 109 -6.33 16.23 26.97
C SER A 109 -6.82 16.25 25.51
N PRO A 110 -8.09 16.59 25.24
CA PRO A 110 -8.64 16.63 23.89
C PRO A 110 -7.85 17.53 22.92
N GLN A 111 -7.24 18.60 23.42
CA GLN A 111 -6.39 19.51 22.65
C GLN A 111 -5.04 18.87 22.29
N GLU A 112 -4.41 18.18 23.25
CA GLU A 112 -3.14 17.47 23.03
C GLU A 112 -3.29 16.32 22.04
N ARG A 113 -4.42 15.59 22.07
CA ARG A 113 -4.76 14.59 21.06
C ARG A 113 -4.89 15.22 19.67
N GLY A 114 -5.57 16.36 19.55
CA GLY A 114 -5.69 17.10 18.28
C GLY A 114 -4.33 17.47 17.69
N THR A 115 -3.42 18.00 18.51
CA THR A 115 -2.06 18.35 18.06
C THR A 115 -1.18 17.14 17.73
N LEU A 116 -1.45 15.98 18.33
CA LEU A 116 -0.74 14.73 18.01
C LEU A 116 -1.21 14.18 16.67
N PHE A 117 -2.51 14.16 16.39
CA PHE A 117 -3.03 13.76 15.08
C PHE A 117 -2.59 14.69 13.95
N GLU A 118 -2.54 16.00 14.22
CA GLU A 118 -2.04 17.00 13.28
C GLU A 118 -0.54 16.82 12.98
N LYS A 119 0.24 16.37 13.97
CA LYS A 119 1.68 16.12 13.83
C LYS A 119 2.03 14.73 13.30
N GLU A 120 1.23 13.71 13.59
CA GLU A 120 1.40 12.36 13.05
C GLU A 120 1.11 12.34 11.54
N GLN A 121 0.14 13.15 11.09
CA GLN A 121 -0.06 13.46 9.67
C GLN A 121 1.09 14.30 9.07
N ALA A 122 1.87 15.02 9.90
CA ALA A 122 3.05 15.77 9.48
C ALA A 122 4.37 14.98 9.60
N SER A 123 4.33 13.75 10.12
CA SER A 123 5.52 12.92 10.40
C SER A 123 5.45 11.51 9.79
N GLU A 124 4.63 11.31 8.76
CA GLU A 124 5.03 10.36 7.73
C GLU A 124 6.40 10.82 7.17
N PRO A 125 7.31 9.91 6.77
CA PRO A 125 8.53 10.31 6.09
C PRO A 125 8.20 10.77 4.67
N GLU A 126 7.41 11.84 4.56
CA GLU A 126 7.13 12.55 3.32
C GLU A 126 7.74 13.94 3.47
N THR A 127 8.97 14.13 2.96
CA THR A 127 9.38 15.31 2.16
C THR A 127 10.90 15.49 1.99
N GLU A 128 11.78 14.82 2.75
CA GLU A 128 13.24 14.84 2.50
C GLU A 128 13.67 13.86 1.38
N ASP A 129 13.11 14.00 0.17
CA ASP A 129 13.71 13.49 -1.10
C ASP A 129 12.93 13.95 -2.36
N TYR A 130 11.81 14.66 -2.23
CA TYR A 130 11.02 15.05 -3.42
C TYR A 130 11.69 16.14 -4.26
N PHE A 131 12.30 17.13 -3.57
CA PHE A 131 13.05 18.22 -4.21
C PHE A 131 14.57 17.96 -4.31
N ALA A 132 15.07 16.89 -3.66
CA ALA A 132 16.49 16.55 -3.69
C ALA A 132 16.91 15.91 -5.01
N LYS A 133 16.00 15.18 -5.67
CA LYS A 133 16.22 14.62 -7.01
C LYS A 133 16.02 15.70 -8.06
N SER A 134 17.01 15.86 -8.95
CA SER A 134 16.90 16.79 -10.07
C SER A 134 15.62 16.48 -10.87
N LEU A 135 14.87 17.52 -11.24
CA LEU A 135 13.65 17.37 -12.04
C LEU A 135 13.91 16.56 -13.31
N PHE A 136 15.12 16.66 -13.86
CA PHE A 136 15.55 15.91 -15.03
C PHE A 136 15.60 14.39 -14.78
N GLU A 137 16.16 13.92 -13.66
CA GLU A 137 16.19 12.49 -13.34
C GLU A 137 14.78 11.94 -13.07
N GLN A 138 13.94 12.73 -12.38
CA GLN A 138 12.53 12.35 -12.15
C GLN A 138 11.75 12.21 -13.47
N VAL A 139 11.93 13.17 -14.38
CA VAL A 139 11.30 13.15 -15.70
C VAL A 139 11.83 11.98 -16.54
N LYS A 140 13.14 11.73 -16.56
CA LYS A 140 13.74 10.64 -17.32
C LYS A 140 13.18 9.27 -16.93
N GLN A 141 13.06 8.99 -15.63
CA GLN A 141 12.50 7.73 -15.14
C GLN A 141 11.01 7.61 -15.48
N ARG A 142 10.23 8.68 -15.33
CA ARG A 142 8.80 8.69 -15.69
C ARG A 142 8.59 8.54 -17.19
N VAL A 143 9.35 9.24 -18.02
CA VAL A 143 9.26 9.18 -19.50
C VAL A 143 9.57 7.79 -19.99
N PHE A 144 10.60 7.12 -19.46
CA PHE A 144 10.88 5.73 -19.81
C PHE A 144 9.67 4.83 -19.57
N TRP A 145 9.02 4.99 -18.40
CA TRP A 145 7.87 4.15 -18.08
C TRP A 145 6.61 4.53 -18.89
N LEU A 146 6.33 5.82 -19.04
CA LEU A 146 5.22 6.32 -19.86
C LEU A 146 5.37 5.92 -21.33
N PHE A 147 6.60 5.90 -21.86
CA PHE A 147 6.87 5.47 -23.22
C PHE A 147 6.57 3.98 -23.40
N ALA A 148 7.00 3.11 -22.49
CA ALA A 148 6.68 1.69 -22.58
C ALA A 148 5.16 1.43 -22.41
N LEU A 149 4.46 2.18 -21.56
CA LEU A 149 2.99 2.13 -21.47
C LEU A 149 2.31 2.62 -22.76
N LEU A 150 2.84 3.67 -23.40
CA LEU A 150 2.33 4.15 -24.69
C LEU A 150 2.41 3.07 -25.77
N ILE A 151 3.55 2.37 -25.86
CA ILE A 151 3.72 1.24 -26.78
C ILE A 151 2.74 0.12 -26.44
N ALA A 152 2.55 -0.21 -25.17
CA ALA A 152 1.60 -1.22 -24.75
C ALA A 152 0.15 -0.84 -25.13
N ASN A 153 -0.22 0.44 -24.97
CA ASN A 153 -1.55 0.96 -25.34
C ASN A 153 -1.84 0.89 -26.85
N LEU A 154 -0.82 0.78 -27.71
CA LEU A 154 -1.03 0.51 -29.14
C LEU A 154 -1.73 -0.84 -29.36
N GLY A 155 -1.57 -1.79 -28.44
CA GLY A 155 -2.30 -3.05 -28.48
C GLY A 155 -3.82 -2.84 -28.51
N THR A 156 -4.33 -1.88 -27.73
CA THR A 156 -5.76 -1.56 -27.69
C THR A 156 -6.20 -0.97 -29.03
N THR A 157 -5.40 -0.08 -29.62
CA THR A 157 -5.65 0.48 -30.95
C THR A 157 -5.71 -0.62 -32.03
N ILE A 158 -4.77 -1.56 -32.02
CA ILE A 158 -4.74 -2.69 -32.95
C ILE A 158 -5.95 -3.59 -32.76
N ALA A 159 -6.34 -3.86 -31.51
CA ALA A 159 -7.53 -4.65 -31.21
C ALA A 159 -8.81 -4.00 -31.76
N ILE A 160 -8.99 -2.69 -31.57
CA ILE A 160 -10.11 -1.93 -32.13
C ILE A 160 -10.08 -1.98 -33.66
N GLN A 161 -8.91 -1.74 -34.27
CA GLN A 161 -8.75 -1.75 -35.71
C GLN A 161 -9.08 -3.12 -36.33
N SER A 162 -8.75 -4.22 -35.65
CA SER A 162 -9.08 -5.58 -36.12
C SER A 162 -10.60 -5.88 -36.20
N GLN A 163 -11.43 -4.99 -35.63
CA GLN A 163 -12.87 -5.09 -35.54
C GLN A 163 -13.57 -3.88 -36.20
N GLU A 164 -12.87 -3.19 -37.11
CA GLU A 164 -13.39 -2.00 -37.80
C GLU A 164 -14.74 -2.26 -38.50
N ASP A 165 -14.89 -3.44 -39.10
CA ASP A 165 -16.12 -3.89 -39.77
C ASP A 165 -17.34 -3.91 -38.82
N VAL A 166 -17.13 -4.29 -37.56
CA VAL A 166 -18.19 -4.32 -36.52
C VAL A 166 -18.58 -2.91 -36.12
N ILE A 167 -17.60 -2.02 -35.97
CA ILE A 167 -17.82 -0.62 -35.61
C ILE A 167 -18.54 0.12 -36.75
N GLN A 168 -18.19 -0.16 -38.01
CA GLN A 168 -18.86 0.43 -39.18
C GLN A 168 -20.34 0.01 -39.26
N ARG A 169 -20.68 -1.22 -38.87
CA ARG A 169 -22.09 -1.68 -38.79
C ARG A 169 -22.89 -0.95 -37.72
N MET A 170 -22.25 -0.64 -36.59
CA MET A 170 -22.91 -0.03 -35.44
C MET A 170 -21.96 0.95 -34.72
N ALA A 171 -21.86 2.17 -35.24
CA ALA A 171 -20.89 3.17 -34.77
C ALA A 171 -21.04 3.54 -33.28
N ILE A 172 -22.26 3.45 -32.74
CA ILE A 172 -22.54 3.70 -31.32
C ILE A 172 -21.76 2.76 -30.38
N LEU A 173 -21.33 1.58 -30.86
CA LEU A 173 -20.52 0.66 -30.06
C LEU A 173 -19.20 1.30 -29.62
N ALA A 174 -18.60 2.16 -30.45
CA ALA A 174 -17.34 2.83 -30.13
C ALA A 174 -17.47 3.75 -28.89
N ALA A 175 -18.65 4.34 -28.67
CA ALA A 175 -18.89 5.23 -27.53
C ALA A 175 -18.85 4.49 -26.17
N PHE A 176 -19.08 3.17 -26.16
CA PHE A 176 -19.02 2.37 -24.93
C PHE A 176 -17.63 1.79 -24.63
N ILE A 177 -16.69 1.85 -25.58
CA ILE A 177 -15.33 1.28 -25.40
C ILE A 177 -14.63 1.86 -24.15
N PRO A 178 -14.52 3.19 -23.95
CA PRO A 178 -13.80 3.75 -22.81
C PRO A 178 -14.37 3.31 -21.47
N LEU A 179 -15.70 3.18 -21.40
CA LEU A 179 -16.41 2.77 -20.20
C LEU A 179 -16.13 1.30 -19.86
N LEU A 180 -16.20 0.42 -20.85
CA LEU A 180 -15.99 -1.02 -20.67
C LEU A 180 -14.56 -1.31 -20.23
N ILE A 181 -13.56 -0.74 -20.92
CA ILE A 181 -12.15 -0.95 -20.58
C ILE A 181 -11.80 -0.28 -19.24
N GLY A 182 -12.30 0.93 -18.99
CA GLY A 182 -12.07 1.63 -17.72
C GLY A 182 -12.66 0.89 -16.52
N SER A 183 -13.85 0.32 -16.67
CA SER A 183 -14.46 -0.53 -15.63
C SER A 183 -13.62 -1.80 -15.40
N GLY A 184 -13.15 -2.45 -16.47
CA GLY A 184 -12.26 -3.60 -16.38
C GLY A 184 -10.96 -3.29 -15.65
N GLY A 185 -10.29 -2.18 -15.98
CA GLY A 185 -9.07 -1.73 -15.32
C GLY A 185 -9.25 -1.45 -13.82
N ASN A 186 -10.37 -0.83 -13.43
CA ASN A 186 -10.70 -0.57 -12.03
C ASN A 186 -10.91 -1.87 -11.24
N VAL A 187 -11.70 -2.81 -11.78
CA VAL A 187 -11.94 -4.12 -11.17
C VAL A 187 -10.64 -4.92 -11.03
N THR A 188 -9.78 -4.87 -12.05
CA THR A 188 -8.48 -5.55 -12.05
C THR A 188 -7.58 -4.99 -10.95
N THR A 189 -7.50 -3.66 -10.82
CA THR A 189 -6.70 -3.00 -9.78
C THR A 189 -7.22 -3.31 -8.38
N GLN A 190 -8.55 -3.36 -8.21
CA GLN A 190 -9.18 -3.70 -6.94
C GLN A 190 -8.83 -5.14 -6.52
N SER A 191 -9.03 -6.10 -7.43
CA SER A 191 -8.70 -7.52 -7.18
C SER A 191 -7.20 -7.71 -6.92
N ALA A 192 -6.35 -7.05 -7.70
CA ALA A 192 -4.90 -7.08 -7.52
C ALA A 192 -4.45 -6.58 -6.15
N THR A 193 -5.03 -5.49 -5.67
CA THR A 193 -4.69 -4.93 -4.35
C THR A 193 -4.99 -5.92 -3.22
N VAL A 194 -6.14 -6.61 -3.31
CA VAL A 194 -6.54 -7.65 -2.34
C VAL A 194 -5.56 -8.83 -2.34
N MET A 195 -5.00 -9.18 -3.51
CA MET A 195 -4.09 -10.31 -3.64
C MET A 195 -2.64 -9.97 -3.31
N ILE A 196 -2.16 -8.78 -3.66
CA ILE A 196 -0.82 -8.30 -3.26
C ILE A 196 -0.72 -8.27 -1.72
N ARG A 197 -1.76 -7.79 -1.03
CA ARG A 197 -1.81 -7.82 0.44
C ARG A 197 -1.80 -9.23 1.03
N GLU A 198 -2.30 -10.22 0.30
CA GLU A 198 -2.21 -11.63 0.71
C GLU A 198 -0.79 -12.16 0.54
N LEU A 199 -0.11 -11.76 -0.53
CA LEU A 199 1.26 -12.18 -0.82
C LEU A 199 2.29 -11.60 0.16
N SER A 200 1.99 -10.47 0.80
CA SER A 200 2.86 -9.80 1.78
C SER A 200 2.74 -10.33 3.21
N GLN A 201 1.83 -11.27 3.47
CA GLN A 201 1.72 -11.89 4.80
C GLN A 201 2.89 -12.84 5.06
N SER A 202 3.34 -12.91 6.32
CA SER A 202 4.50 -13.71 6.75
C SER A 202 4.31 -15.22 6.56
N GLU A 203 3.08 -15.71 6.62
CA GLU A 203 2.72 -17.12 6.46
C GLU A 203 2.00 -17.37 5.13
N PHE A 204 2.71 -17.18 4.02
CA PHE A 204 2.14 -17.39 2.70
C PHE A 204 1.81 -18.87 2.42
N ASN A 205 0.55 -19.17 2.11
CA ASN A 205 0.09 -20.51 1.75
C ASN A 205 -0.56 -20.54 0.35
N TYR A 206 0.04 -21.32 -0.56
CA TYR A 206 -0.42 -21.45 -1.95
C TYR A 206 -1.86 -21.98 -2.08
N CYS A 207 -2.27 -22.96 -1.26
CA CYS A 207 -3.62 -23.52 -1.33
C CYS A 207 -4.69 -22.51 -0.89
N GLN A 208 -4.40 -21.75 0.18
CA GLN A 208 -5.29 -20.68 0.65
C GLN A 208 -5.39 -19.57 -0.39
N PHE A 209 -4.28 -19.22 -1.04
CA PHE A 209 -4.25 -18.24 -2.11
C PHE A 209 -5.11 -18.65 -3.33
N LEU A 210 -4.99 -19.90 -3.80
CA LEU A 210 -5.83 -20.42 -4.89
C LEU A 210 -7.33 -20.42 -4.51
N ARG A 211 -7.66 -20.75 -3.26
CA ARG A 211 -9.04 -20.66 -2.74
C ARG A 211 -9.54 -19.21 -2.75
N LYS A 212 -8.66 -18.25 -2.47
CA LYS A 212 -8.97 -16.82 -2.53
C LYS A 212 -9.19 -16.35 -3.97
N ILE A 213 -8.38 -16.80 -4.94
CA ILE A 213 -8.62 -16.57 -6.38
C ILE A 213 -10.01 -17.06 -6.78
N PHE A 214 -10.40 -18.27 -6.36
CA PHE A 214 -11.73 -18.81 -6.68
C PHE A 214 -12.86 -17.96 -6.06
N ARG A 215 -12.66 -17.47 -4.83
CA ARG A 215 -13.62 -16.57 -4.17
C ARG A 215 -13.74 -15.23 -4.90
N GLU A 216 -12.63 -14.65 -5.33
CA GLU A 216 -12.60 -13.46 -6.17
C GLU A 216 -13.32 -13.70 -7.50
N ALA A 217 -13.08 -14.84 -8.16
CA ALA A 217 -13.79 -15.18 -9.40
C ALA A 217 -15.32 -15.21 -9.22
N ILE A 218 -15.82 -15.77 -8.10
CA ILE A 218 -17.25 -15.74 -7.77
C ILE A 218 -17.73 -14.31 -7.52
N ALA A 219 -16.97 -13.49 -6.78
CA ALA A 219 -17.30 -12.09 -6.57
C ALA A 219 -17.39 -11.33 -7.91
N GLY A 220 -16.46 -11.59 -8.83
CA GLY A 220 -16.44 -11.03 -10.18
C GLY A 220 -17.69 -11.36 -11.00
N ILE A 221 -18.26 -12.56 -10.85
CA ILE A 221 -19.54 -12.91 -11.48
C ILE A 221 -20.67 -12.03 -10.95
N TRP A 222 -20.78 -11.87 -9.63
CA TRP A 222 -21.84 -11.07 -9.01
C TRP A 222 -21.70 -9.58 -9.34
N ILE A 223 -20.48 -9.03 -9.24
CA ILE A 223 -20.20 -7.64 -9.60
C ILE A 223 -20.48 -7.44 -11.10
N GLY A 224 -20.04 -8.37 -11.95
CA GLY A 224 -20.28 -8.32 -13.39
C GLY A 224 -21.76 -8.36 -13.74
N LEU A 225 -22.55 -9.18 -13.06
CA LEU A 225 -24.00 -9.24 -13.26
C LEU A 225 -24.67 -7.92 -12.88
N LEU A 226 -24.34 -7.36 -11.71
CA LEU A 226 -24.89 -6.09 -11.24
C LEU A 226 -24.54 -4.93 -12.17
N LEU A 227 -23.26 -4.82 -12.55
CA LEU A 227 -22.79 -3.79 -13.47
C LEU A 227 -23.36 -3.98 -14.89
N GLY A 228 -23.44 -5.23 -15.36
CA GLY A 228 -24.02 -5.56 -16.67
C GLY A 228 -25.49 -5.17 -16.76
N VAL A 229 -26.31 -5.54 -15.77
CA VAL A 229 -27.73 -5.16 -15.72
C VAL A 229 -27.89 -3.64 -15.66
N LEU A 230 -27.09 -2.96 -14.83
CA LEU A 230 -27.08 -1.50 -14.77
C LEU A 230 -26.77 -0.89 -16.14
N MET A 231 -25.78 -1.43 -16.86
CA MET A 231 -25.41 -0.92 -18.18
C MET A 231 -26.43 -1.22 -19.27
N VAL A 232 -27.18 -2.32 -19.20
CA VAL A 232 -28.34 -2.51 -20.08
C VAL A 232 -29.32 -1.36 -19.90
N GLY A 233 -29.65 -1.00 -18.65
CA GLY A 233 -30.53 0.12 -18.34
C GLY A 233 -30.01 1.45 -18.87
N ILE A 234 -28.73 1.77 -18.61
CA ILE A 234 -28.10 3.01 -19.07
C ILE A 234 -28.05 3.07 -20.60
N ALA A 235 -27.68 1.98 -21.28
CA ALA A 235 -27.58 1.94 -22.73
C ALA A 235 -28.95 2.17 -23.40
N LEU A 236 -30.04 1.65 -22.82
CA LEU A 236 -31.41 1.93 -23.28
C LEU A 236 -31.78 3.40 -23.09
N LEU A 237 -31.40 4.02 -21.97
CA LEU A 237 -31.66 5.44 -21.70
C LEU A 237 -30.89 6.36 -22.66
N LEU A 238 -29.70 5.96 -23.09
CA LEU A 238 -28.89 6.67 -24.09
C LEU A 238 -29.41 6.52 -25.53
N LYS A 239 -30.68 6.13 -25.70
CA LYS A 239 -31.32 5.81 -27.00
C LYS A 239 -30.59 4.71 -27.79
N GLY A 240 -29.88 3.81 -27.11
CA GLY A 240 -29.35 2.60 -27.71
C GLY A 240 -30.50 1.65 -28.10
N SER A 241 -30.30 0.89 -29.18
CA SER A 241 -31.20 -0.23 -29.48
C SER A 241 -31.06 -1.31 -28.41
N LEU A 242 -32.12 -2.10 -28.20
CA LEU A 242 -32.10 -3.22 -27.25
C LEU A 242 -30.92 -4.17 -27.51
N ASN A 243 -30.59 -4.41 -28.79
CA ASN A 243 -29.45 -5.22 -29.18
C ASN A 243 -28.12 -4.63 -28.66
N VAL A 244 -27.90 -3.32 -28.82
CA VAL A 244 -26.70 -2.65 -28.31
C VAL A 244 -26.64 -2.73 -26.78
N ALA A 245 -27.77 -2.50 -26.10
CA ALA A 245 -27.83 -2.56 -24.65
C ALA A 245 -27.46 -3.96 -24.11
N ILE A 246 -27.97 -5.02 -24.74
CA ILE A 246 -27.65 -6.40 -24.37
C ILE A 246 -26.18 -6.72 -24.63
N ILE A 247 -25.63 -6.32 -25.79
CA ILE A 247 -24.21 -6.50 -26.13
C ILE A 247 -23.34 -5.86 -25.05
N VAL A 248 -23.57 -4.57 -24.73
CA VAL A 248 -22.80 -3.85 -23.71
C VAL A 248 -22.92 -4.51 -22.34
N GLY A 249 -24.12 -4.92 -21.93
CA GLY A 249 -24.36 -5.56 -20.65
C GLY A 249 -23.65 -6.91 -20.49
N ILE A 250 -23.78 -7.81 -21.48
CA ILE A 250 -23.12 -9.12 -21.47
C ILE A 250 -21.60 -8.95 -21.54
N SER A 251 -21.12 -8.04 -22.38
CA SER A 251 -19.69 -7.74 -22.46
C SER A 251 -19.14 -7.21 -21.14
N LEU A 252 -19.82 -6.28 -20.47
CA LEU A 252 -19.35 -5.79 -19.18
C LEU A 252 -19.30 -6.89 -18.12
N MET A 253 -20.28 -7.80 -18.11
CA MET A 253 -20.27 -8.96 -17.21
C MET A 253 -19.04 -9.84 -17.48
N ALA A 254 -18.78 -10.17 -18.75
CA ALA A 254 -17.64 -11.00 -19.15
C ALA A 254 -16.29 -10.33 -18.85
N ILE A 255 -16.16 -9.03 -19.14
CA ILE A 255 -14.97 -8.22 -18.86
C ILE A 255 -14.73 -8.19 -17.35
N THR A 256 -15.74 -7.86 -16.54
CA THR A 256 -15.61 -7.78 -15.08
C THR A 256 -15.16 -9.10 -14.47
N PHE A 257 -15.76 -10.21 -14.90
CA PHE A 257 -15.36 -11.54 -14.44
C PHE A 257 -13.89 -11.83 -14.76
N LEU A 258 -13.49 -11.59 -16.01
CA LEU A 258 -12.13 -11.87 -16.44
C LEU A 258 -11.11 -10.92 -15.79
N SER A 259 -11.42 -9.63 -15.68
CA SER A 259 -10.65 -8.62 -14.95
C SER A 259 -10.40 -9.03 -13.50
N THR A 260 -11.39 -9.59 -12.83
CA THR A 260 -11.26 -10.07 -11.45
C THR A 260 -10.26 -11.22 -11.35
N ILE A 261 -10.30 -12.16 -12.31
CA ILE A 261 -9.36 -13.27 -12.39
C ILE A 261 -7.94 -12.76 -12.70
N PHE A 262 -7.78 -11.89 -13.70
CA PHE A 262 -6.48 -11.31 -14.04
C PHE A 262 -5.88 -10.58 -12.84
N GLY A 263 -6.65 -9.68 -12.20
CA GLY A 263 -6.21 -8.98 -10.99
C GLY A 263 -5.77 -9.96 -9.89
N ALA A 264 -6.44 -11.10 -9.76
CA ALA A 264 -6.11 -12.06 -8.72
C ALA A 264 -4.86 -12.92 -9.04
N VAL A 265 -4.63 -13.22 -10.32
CA VAL A 265 -3.58 -14.13 -10.79
C VAL A 265 -2.27 -13.42 -11.09
N LEU A 266 -2.28 -12.21 -11.66
CA LEU A 266 -1.04 -11.53 -12.05
C LEU A 266 -0.02 -11.36 -10.89
N PRO A 267 -0.42 -10.97 -9.66
CA PRO A 267 0.54 -10.84 -8.57
C PRO A 267 1.28 -12.16 -8.26
N LEU A 268 0.59 -13.30 -8.39
CA LEU A 268 1.19 -14.62 -8.23
C LEU A 268 2.15 -14.95 -9.37
N LEU A 269 1.80 -14.56 -10.60
CA LEU A 269 2.68 -14.72 -11.76
C LEU A 269 3.98 -13.92 -11.59
N PHE A 270 3.88 -12.67 -11.14
CA PHE A 270 5.06 -11.84 -10.84
C PHE A 270 5.96 -12.50 -9.80
N LYS A 271 5.37 -12.99 -8.70
CA LYS A 271 6.11 -13.75 -7.67
C LYS A 271 6.78 -14.99 -8.26
N ALA A 272 6.08 -15.75 -9.10
CA ALA A 272 6.59 -16.97 -9.71
C ALA A 272 7.75 -16.71 -10.68
N LEU A 273 7.76 -15.55 -11.34
CA LEU A 273 8.85 -15.08 -12.20
C LEU A 273 10.02 -14.47 -11.42
N GLY A 274 9.91 -14.34 -10.10
CA GLY A 274 10.94 -13.76 -9.23
C GLY A 274 10.89 -12.23 -9.13
N PHE A 275 9.86 -11.59 -9.68
CA PHE A 275 9.63 -10.15 -9.49
C PHE A 275 8.86 -9.90 -8.19
N ASP A 276 9.05 -8.72 -7.60
CA ASP A 276 8.22 -8.28 -6.47
C ASP A 276 6.78 -8.04 -6.97
N PRO A 277 5.76 -8.71 -6.40
CA PRO A 277 4.35 -8.50 -6.76
C PRO A 277 3.89 -7.05 -6.63
N ALA A 278 4.50 -6.26 -5.73
CA ALA A 278 4.20 -4.84 -5.58
C ALA A 278 4.70 -4.00 -6.77
N MET A 279 5.65 -4.50 -7.56
CA MET A 279 6.09 -3.85 -8.81
C MET A 279 5.04 -3.97 -9.92
N MET A 280 4.02 -4.80 -9.74
CA MET A 280 2.89 -4.86 -10.66
C MET A 280 2.13 -3.52 -10.60
N SER A 281 2.43 -2.64 -11.55
CA SER A 281 1.80 -1.33 -11.59
C SER A 281 0.34 -1.46 -12.02
N ALA A 282 -0.53 -0.68 -11.37
CA ALA A 282 -1.94 -0.57 -11.79
C ALA A 282 -2.08 -0.19 -13.29
N PRO A 283 -1.27 0.74 -13.84
CA PRO A 283 -1.31 1.05 -15.28
C PRO A 283 -1.03 -0.13 -16.19
N LEU A 284 -0.04 -0.97 -15.90
CA LEU A 284 0.29 -2.13 -16.75
C LEU A 284 -0.87 -3.13 -16.79
N SER A 285 -1.50 -3.37 -15.63
CA SER A 285 -2.63 -4.28 -15.51
C SER A 285 -3.85 -3.77 -16.28
N ALA A 286 -4.10 -2.46 -16.21
CA ALA A 286 -5.14 -1.80 -16.97
C ALA A 286 -4.91 -1.97 -18.48
N THR A 287 -3.69 -1.74 -18.99
CA THR A 287 -3.40 -1.90 -20.42
C THR A 287 -3.67 -3.32 -20.94
N ILE A 288 -3.30 -4.36 -20.18
CA ILE A 288 -3.59 -5.76 -20.57
C ILE A 288 -5.10 -5.98 -20.69
N VAL A 289 -5.83 -5.47 -19.70
CA VAL A 289 -7.28 -5.63 -19.63
C VAL A 289 -8.01 -4.75 -20.65
N ASP A 290 -7.44 -3.63 -21.07
CA ASP A 290 -7.97 -2.80 -22.14
C ASP A 290 -7.99 -3.59 -23.46
N VAL A 291 -6.88 -4.24 -23.81
CA VAL A 291 -6.77 -5.07 -25.02
C VAL A 291 -7.79 -6.22 -24.98
N ILE A 292 -7.79 -6.98 -23.88
CA ILE A 292 -8.69 -8.12 -23.71
C ILE A 292 -10.14 -7.67 -23.69
N GLY A 293 -10.43 -6.54 -23.03
CA GLY A 293 -11.77 -5.98 -22.90
C GLY A 293 -12.35 -5.55 -24.25
N VAL A 294 -11.55 -4.90 -25.10
CA VAL A 294 -11.93 -4.58 -26.48
C VAL A 294 -12.25 -5.85 -27.27
N LEU A 295 -11.38 -6.86 -27.20
CA LEU A 295 -11.56 -8.11 -27.95
C LEU A 295 -12.82 -8.87 -27.51
N ILE A 296 -13.13 -8.89 -26.21
CA ILE A 296 -14.35 -9.49 -25.69
C ILE A 296 -15.58 -8.71 -26.16
N TYR A 297 -15.55 -7.38 -26.01
CA TYR A 297 -16.69 -6.54 -26.35
C TYR A 297 -17.04 -6.61 -27.84
N LEU A 298 -16.05 -6.33 -28.70
CA LEU A 298 -16.28 -6.31 -30.15
C LEU A 298 -16.42 -7.73 -30.72
N GLY A 299 -15.83 -8.75 -30.07
CA GLY A 299 -16.07 -10.15 -30.40
C GLY A 299 -17.51 -10.59 -30.13
N ILE A 300 -18.07 -10.22 -28.96
CA ILE A 300 -19.50 -10.46 -28.67
C ILE A 300 -20.38 -9.69 -29.65
N ALA A 301 -20.07 -8.43 -29.92
CA ALA A 301 -20.79 -7.63 -30.90
C ALA A 301 -20.78 -8.26 -32.30
N ARG A 302 -19.63 -8.78 -32.75
CA ARG A 302 -19.50 -9.47 -34.04
C ARG A 302 -20.37 -10.71 -34.15
N VAL A 303 -20.54 -11.47 -33.06
CA VAL A 303 -21.38 -12.67 -33.06
C VAL A 303 -22.87 -12.32 -33.05
N MET A 304 -23.23 -11.18 -32.47
CA MET A 304 -24.63 -10.75 -32.29
C MET A 304 -25.18 -9.84 -33.40
N LEU A 305 -24.32 -9.22 -34.21
CA LEU A 305 -24.66 -8.31 -35.32
C LEU A 305 -24.58 -9.01 -36.68
#